data_AF-A0A7H4PFV0-F1
#
_entry.id   AF-A0A7H4PFV0-F1
#
_cell.length_a   1.000
_cell.length_b   1.000
_cell.length_c   1.000
_cell.angle_alpha   90.00
_cell.angle_beta   90.00
_cell.angle_gamma   90.00
#
_symmetry.space_group_name_H-M   'P 1'
#
loop_
_entity.id
_entity.type
_entity.pdbx_description
1 polymer ?
#
loop_
_entity_poly.entity_id
_entity_poly.type
_entity_poly.pdbx_seq_one_letter_code
_entity_poly.pdbx_strand_id
1 'polypeptide(L)'
;MMNAVRGVVLSVLMLAAAQVSAACQWPAWEQFKKEYVSAEGRIIDPSDARKITTSEGQSYGLFFALAANDRDGFRKLFEWTQNNLAEGDLRAHLPGWLWGKKSDDEWTVLDNNSASDSDLWIAWALLEAGRLWDTPQYTEVGKALLARIADEEVATVPGLGPMILPGRVGFVDDRGWRFNPSYLPPQLATYFAAFGAPWPKIRDGNLRLLLETAPKGFSPDWVRYEKSKGWQLKADKPIIGSYDAIRVYLWSVCSMTAISKKLACWRALNRWRPGRLTRACRRKKPTSRPVKLPATVRLASPLRYCLSCRRKMHAPFSASASPITIPARMLTTARS
;
A
#
# COMPACT_ATOMS: atom_id res chain seq x y z
N MET A 1 25.79 56.74 -1.60
CA MET A 1 26.16 55.54 -0.81
C MET A 1 24.95 54.79 -0.24
N MET A 2 24.00 55.48 0.41
CA MET A 2 22.84 54.85 1.10
C MET A 2 21.87 54.07 0.19
N ASN A 3 21.70 54.48 -1.08
CA ASN A 3 20.82 53.80 -2.04
C ASN A 3 21.43 52.48 -2.59
N ALA A 4 22.76 52.41 -2.72
CA ALA A 4 23.45 51.19 -3.15
C ALA A 4 23.38 50.10 -2.06
N VAL A 5 23.51 50.49 -0.79
CA VAL A 5 23.37 49.58 0.35
C VAL A 5 21.93 49.03 0.46
N ARG A 6 20.90 49.85 0.21
CA ARG A 6 19.51 49.40 0.19
C ARG A 6 19.21 48.41 -0.93
N GLY A 7 19.76 48.64 -2.14
CA GLY A 7 19.60 47.72 -3.27
C GLY A 7 20.25 46.36 -3.04
N VAL A 8 21.45 46.34 -2.42
CA VAL A 8 22.15 45.09 -2.06
C VAL A 8 21.39 44.35 -0.97
N VAL A 9 20.87 45.04 0.07
CA VAL A 9 20.08 44.41 1.13
C VAL A 9 18.76 43.82 0.61
N LEU A 10 18.04 44.50 -0.29
CA LEU A 10 16.83 43.96 -0.92
C LEU A 10 17.13 42.73 -1.78
N SER A 11 18.25 42.75 -2.52
CA SER A 11 18.67 41.63 -3.38
C SER A 11 19.06 40.41 -2.55
N VAL A 12 19.78 40.60 -1.44
CA VAL A 12 20.14 39.54 -0.49
C VAL A 12 18.90 38.97 0.20
N LEU A 13 17.91 39.79 0.55
CA LEU A 13 16.63 39.34 1.11
C LEU A 13 15.79 38.55 0.10
N MET A 14 15.78 38.93 -1.18
CA MET A 14 15.10 38.15 -2.23
C MET A 14 15.81 36.83 -2.53
N LEU A 15 17.15 36.78 -2.54
CA LEU A 15 17.90 35.52 -2.68
C LEU A 15 17.76 34.61 -1.45
N ALA A 16 17.62 35.18 -0.24
CA ALA A 16 17.36 34.41 0.98
C ALA A 16 15.93 33.87 1.02
N ALA A 17 14.94 34.59 0.48
CA ALA A 17 13.56 34.11 0.34
C ALA A 17 13.44 32.96 -0.68
N ALA A 18 14.26 32.96 -1.74
CA ALA A 18 14.29 31.88 -2.74
C ALA A 18 14.92 30.57 -2.21
N GLN A 19 15.63 30.61 -1.07
CA GLN A 19 16.32 29.45 -0.48
C GLN A 19 15.48 28.70 0.57
N VAL A 20 14.22 29.09 0.82
CA VAL A 20 13.32 28.42 1.78
C VAL A 20 12.15 27.75 1.07
N SER A 21 12.48 26.92 0.08
CA SER A 21 11.66 25.75 -0.25
C SER A 21 12.61 24.65 -0.72
N ALA A 22 13.50 24.22 0.17
CA ALA A 22 14.02 22.87 0.04
C ALA A 22 12.82 21.95 0.23
N ALA A 23 12.10 21.65 -0.85
CA ALA A 23 11.17 20.55 -0.88
C ALA A 23 11.92 19.37 -0.26
N CYS A 24 11.36 18.81 0.81
CA CYS A 24 11.98 17.69 1.49
C CYS A 24 11.98 16.53 0.49
N GLN A 25 13.05 16.41 -0.27
CA GLN A 25 13.18 15.38 -1.30
C GLN A 25 13.11 14.04 -0.58
N TRP A 26 12.22 13.16 -1.02
CA TRP A 26 12.15 11.79 -0.55
C TRP A 26 12.98 10.93 -1.50
N PRO A 27 14.26 10.60 -1.19
CA PRO A 27 15.16 10.03 -2.18
C PRO A 27 14.74 8.62 -2.60
N ALA A 28 14.08 7.87 -1.72
CA ALA A 28 13.55 6.56 -2.05
C ALA A 28 12.38 6.64 -3.04
N TRP A 29 11.56 7.70 -2.99
CA TRP A 29 10.53 7.93 -4.02
C TRP A 29 11.16 8.27 -5.37
N GLU A 30 12.18 9.13 -5.40
CA GLU A 30 12.89 9.46 -6.64
C GLU A 30 13.55 8.23 -7.28
N GLN A 31 14.19 7.40 -6.47
CA GLN A 31 14.77 6.13 -6.95
C GLN A 31 13.68 5.17 -7.43
N PHE A 32 12.57 5.06 -6.70
CA PHE A 32 11.45 4.21 -7.09
C PHE A 32 10.84 4.65 -8.43
N LYS A 33 10.64 5.96 -8.63
CA LYS A 33 10.19 6.48 -9.93
C LYS A 33 11.13 6.07 -11.05
N LYS A 34 12.45 6.25 -10.84
CA LYS A 34 13.47 5.91 -11.84
C LYS A 34 13.48 4.41 -12.20
N GLU A 35 13.25 3.54 -11.23
CA GLU A 35 13.30 2.09 -11.44
C GLU A 35 12.00 1.48 -11.94
N TYR A 36 10.84 2.02 -11.51
CA TYR A 36 9.55 1.35 -11.68
C TYR A 36 8.48 2.20 -12.37
N VAL A 37 8.64 3.51 -12.51
CA VAL A 37 7.62 4.37 -13.14
C VAL A 37 8.03 4.71 -14.57
N SER A 38 7.15 4.38 -15.54
CA SER A 38 7.34 4.75 -16.93
C SER A 38 7.12 6.25 -17.17
N ALA A 39 7.55 6.76 -18.33
CA ALA A 39 7.35 8.16 -18.70
C ALA A 39 5.86 8.54 -18.77
N GLU A 40 5.01 7.58 -19.15
CA GLU A 40 3.56 7.68 -19.29
C GLU A 40 2.81 7.55 -17.95
N GLY A 41 3.49 7.16 -16.86
CA GLY A 41 2.87 7.06 -15.54
C GLY A 41 2.35 5.66 -15.16
N ARG A 42 2.94 4.59 -15.71
CA ARG A 42 2.64 3.21 -15.25
C ARG A 42 3.73 2.68 -14.35
N ILE A 43 3.33 1.97 -13.29
CA ILE A 43 4.20 1.25 -12.36
C ILE A 43 4.45 -0.13 -12.94
N ILE A 44 5.71 -0.47 -13.17
CA ILE A 44 6.14 -1.71 -13.83
C ILE A 44 6.71 -2.66 -12.78
N ASP A 45 6.19 -3.88 -12.70
CA ASP A 45 6.92 -5.00 -12.08
C ASP A 45 7.81 -5.64 -13.15
N PRO A 46 9.14 -5.41 -13.12
CA PRO A 46 10.05 -5.96 -14.12
C PRO A 46 10.30 -7.46 -13.92
N SER A 47 9.92 -8.03 -12.78
CA SER A 47 10.16 -9.44 -12.45
C SER A 47 9.22 -10.39 -13.20
N ASP A 48 8.04 -9.91 -13.61
CA ASP A 48 7.15 -10.63 -14.52
C ASP A 48 7.61 -10.43 -15.97
N ALA A 49 7.66 -11.52 -16.75
CA ALA A 49 8.04 -11.46 -18.17
C ALA A 49 7.10 -10.56 -19.00
N ARG A 50 5.83 -10.44 -18.59
CA ARG A 50 4.81 -9.60 -19.23
C ARG A 50 4.95 -8.11 -18.86
N LYS A 51 5.91 -7.76 -17.98
CA LYS A 51 6.17 -6.40 -17.48
C LYS A 51 4.90 -5.73 -16.98
N ILE A 52 4.22 -6.43 -16.08
CA ILE A 52 2.86 -6.10 -15.65
C ILE A 52 2.80 -4.77 -14.91
N THR A 53 1.64 -4.15 -14.98
CA THR A 53 1.17 -3.12 -14.06
C THR A 53 -0.05 -3.67 -13.35
N THR A 54 -0.11 -3.50 -12.04
CA THR A 54 -1.29 -3.83 -11.24
C THR A 54 -1.99 -2.56 -10.80
N SER A 55 -3.31 -2.65 -10.56
CA SER A 55 -4.00 -1.56 -9.87
C SER A 55 -3.36 -1.30 -8.50
N GLU A 56 -2.92 -2.34 -7.78
CA GLU A 56 -2.20 -2.23 -6.49
C GLU A 56 -0.96 -1.33 -6.62
N GLY A 57 -0.10 -1.58 -7.62
CA GLY A 57 1.07 -0.77 -7.91
C GLY A 57 0.74 0.69 -8.21
N GLN A 58 -0.29 0.94 -9.04
CA GLN A 58 -0.76 2.31 -9.32
C GLN A 58 -1.25 3.02 -8.06
N SER A 59 -2.03 2.34 -7.22
CA SER A 59 -2.57 2.89 -5.96
C SER A 59 -1.47 3.32 -5.00
N TYR A 60 -0.41 2.53 -4.88
CA TYR A 60 0.74 2.85 -4.04
C TYR A 60 1.59 3.96 -4.66
N GLY A 61 1.74 3.99 -5.98
CA GLY A 61 2.33 5.11 -6.69
C GLY A 61 1.62 6.43 -6.38
N LEU A 62 0.28 6.45 -6.45
CA LEU A 62 -0.52 7.63 -6.12
C LEU A 62 -0.33 8.05 -4.66
N PHE A 63 -0.37 7.10 -3.73
CA PHE A 63 -0.10 7.35 -2.32
C PHE A 63 1.30 7.96 -2.10
N PHE A 64 2.35 7.40 -2.73
CA PHE A 64 3.71 7.89 -2.59
C PHE A 64 3.89 9.28 -3.22
N ALA A 65 3.32 9.51 -4.40
CA ALA A 65 3.36 10.81 -5.05
C ALA A 65 2.66 11.88 -4.20
N LEU A 66 1.51 11.56 -3.61
CA LEU A 66 0.83 12.46 -2.67
C LEU A 66 1.70 12.75 -1.43
N ALA A 67 2.27 11.72 -0.81
CA ALA A 67 3.13 11.86 0.36
C ALA A 67 4.42 12.67 0.06
N ALA A 68 4.95 12.56 -1.16
CA ALA A 68 6.11 13.33 -1.63
C ALA A 68 5.74 14.77 -2.05
N ASN A 69 4.45 15.13 -2.07
CA ASN A 69 3.94 16.35 -2.69
C ASN A 69 4.34 16.49 -4.18
N ASP A 70 4.44 15.35 -4.88
CA ASP A 70 4.77 15.25 -6.30
C ASP A 70 3.48 15.28 -7.14
N ARG A 71 2.98 16.49 -7.38
CA ARG A 71 1.72 16.72 -8.11
C ARG A 71 1.78 16.23 -9.56
N ASP A 72 2.91 16.40 -10.22
CA ASP A 72 3.09 15.97 -11.62
C ASP A 72 3.17 14.45 -11.73
N GLY A 73 3.90 13.79 -10.82
CA GLY A 73 3.92 12.33 -10.72
C GLY A 73 2.54 11.76 -10.44
N PHE A 74 1.81 12.35 -9.50
CA PHE A 74 0.44 11.96 -9.17
C PHE A 74 -0.49 12.06 -10.38
N ARG A 75 -0.44 13.20 -11.10
CA ARG A 75 -1.27 13.43 -12.29
C ARG A 75 -1.01 12.36 -13.36
N LYS A 76 0.26 12.06 -13.66
CA LYS A 76 0.61 11.03 -14.66
C LYS A 76 0.11 9.63 -14.25
N LEU A 77 0.33 9.25 -12.99
CA LEU A 77 -0.16 7.98 -12.45
C LEU A 77 -1.68 7.89 -12.54
N PHE A 78 -2.37 8.98 -12.20
CA PHE A 78 -3.83 9.07 -12.26
C PHE A 78 -4.36 8.96 -13.69
N GLU A 79 -3.82 9.75 -14.62
CA GLU A 79 -4.20 9.73 -16.04
C GLU A 79 -3.98 8.35 -16.66
N TRP A 80 -2.82 7.73 -16.40
CA TRP A 80 -2.55 6.39 -16.91
C TRP A 80 -3.53 5.35 -16.35
N THR A 81 -3.81 5.42 -15.04
CA THR A 81 -4.75 4.51 -14.37
C THR A 81 -6.14 4.61 -14.98
N GLN A 82 -6.66 5.83 -15.16
CA GLN A 82 -7.98 6.02 -15.78
C GLN A 82 -8.01 5.43 -17.19
N ASN A 83 -7.06 5.82 -18.04
CA ASN A 83 -7.09 5.47 -19.46
C ASN A 83 -6.86 3.97 -19.72
N ASN A 84 -6.05 3.29 -18.92
CA ASN A 84 -5.60 1.93 -19.20
C ASN A 84 -6.27 0.86 -18.34
N LEU A 85 -6.71 1.21 -17.12
CA LEU A 85 -7.34 0.25 -16.21
C LEU A 85 -8.85 0.48 -16.07
N ALA A 86 -9.36 1.69 -16.32
CA ALA A 86 -10.76 2.05 -16.10
C ALA A 86 -11.46 2.59 -17.36
N GLU A 87 -10.98 2.21 -18.54
CA GLU A 87 -11.58 2.58 -19.84
C GLU A 87 -11.78 4.10 -20.01
N GLY A 88 -10.85 4.88 -19.46
CA GLY A 88 -10.86 6.36 -19.53
C GLY A 88 -11.56 7.06 -18.37
N ASP A 89 -12.31 6.36 -17.50
CA ASP A 89 -13.08 7.01 -16.45
C ASP A 89 -13.26 6.15 -15.18
N LEU A 90 -12.50 6.48 -14.12
CA LEU A 90 -12.65 5.86 -12.79
C LEU A 90 -13.99 6.18 -12.12
N ARG A 91 -14.72 7.19 -12.60
CA ARG A 91 -16.10 7.43 -12.16
C ARG A 91 -17.08 6.47 -12.81
N ALA A 92 -16.69 5.75 -13.86
CA ALA A 92 -17.53 4.81 -14.61
C ALA A 92 -17.18 3.34 -14.32
N HIS A 93 -15.92 3.04 -14.03
CA HIS A 93 -15.43 1.66 -13.89
C HIS A 93 -14.47 1.51 -12.71
N LEU A 94 -14.58 0.39 -11.99
CA LEU A 94 -13.49 -0.08 -11.14
C LEU A 94 -12.29 -0.48 -12.03
N PRO A 95 -11.05 -0.14 -11.65
CA PRO A 95 -9.90 -0.44 -12.48
C PRO A 95 -9.62 -1.94 -12.55
N GLY A 96 -9.35 -2.45 -13.75
CA GLY A 96 -8.84 -3.80 -13.95
C GLY A 96 -7.53 -4.01 -13.20
N TRP A 97 -7.41 -5.13 -12.48
CA TRP A 97 -6.32 -5.33 -11.55
C TRP A 97 -4.98 -5.66 -12.23
N LEU A 98 -4.99 -6.14 -13.48
CA LEU A 98 -3.80 -6.60 -14.17
C LEU A 98 -3.74 -6.14 -15.62
N TRP A 99 -2.67 -5.44 -15.97
CA TRP A 99 -2.36 -4.97 -17.32
C TRP A 99 -0.93 -5.37 -17.69
N GLY A 100 -0.67 -5.66 -18.96
CA GLY A 100 0.68 -6.01 -19.40
C GLY A 100 0.74 -6.48 -20.85
N LYS A 101 1.88 -7.08 -21.19
CA LYS A 101 2.11 -7.65 -22.52
C LYS A 101 1.30 -8.94 -22.69
N LYS A 102 0.33 -8.93 -23.60
CA LYS A 102 -0.53 -10.09 -23.94
C LYS A 102 0.09 -10.93 -25.06
N SER A 103 0.68 -10.26 -26.04
CA SER A 103 1.44 -10.86 -27.15
C SER A 103 2.58 -9.93 -27.55
N ASP A 104 3.40 -10.28 -28.54
CA ASP A 104 4.60 -9.50 -28.85
C ASP A 104 4.35 -8.05 -29.23
N ASP A 105 3.18 -7.77 -29.81
CA ASP A 105 2.77 -6.44 -30.30
C ASP A 105 1.54 -5.88 -29.56
N GLU A 106 1.00 -6.57 -28.56
CA GLU A 106 -0.23 -6.17 -27.85
C GLU A 106 0.01 -5.95 -26.36
N TRP A 107 -0.28 -4.73 -25.90
CA TRP A 107 -0.32 -4.35 -24.49
C TRP A 107 -1.74 -3.97 -24.10
N THR A 108 -2.31 -4.66 -23.12
CA THR A 108 -3.72 -4.50 -22.76
C THR A 108 -4.00 -4.97 -21.34
N VAL A 109 -5.23 -4.78 -20.89
CA VAL A 109 -5.75 -5.37 -19.66
C VAL A 109 -5.76 -6.90 -19.82
N LEU A 110 -5.04 -7.59 -18.94
CA LEU A 110 -4.92 -9.05 -18.92
C LEU A 110 -6.02 -9.70 -18.08
N ASP A 111 -6.50 -9.01 -17.05
CA ASP A 111 -7.67 -9.39 -16.26
C ASP A 111 -8.39 -8.11 -15.83
N ASN A 112 -9.64 -7.98 -16.27
CA ASN A 112 -10.45 -6.79 -16.04
C ASN A 112 -11.20 -6.81 -14.69
N ASN A 113 -11.10 -7.88 -13.91
CA ASN A 113 -11.65 -7.93 -12.56
C ASN A 113 -10.93 -6.90 -11.67
N SER A 114 -11.55 -6.45 -10.61
CA SER A 114 -10.97 -5.49 -9.68
C SER A 114 -10.18 -6.17 -8.55
N ALA A 115 -9.43 -5.35 -7.81
CA ALA A 115 -8.76 -5.72 -6.58
C ALA A 115 -9.03 -4.61 -5.56
N SER A 116 -9.89 -4.91 -4.58
CA SER A 116 -10.50 -3.88 -3.75
C SER A 116 -9.49 -3.14 -2.86
N ASP A 117 -8.34 -3.74 -2.54
CA ASP A 117 -7.29 -3.06 -1.79
C ASP A 117 -6.74 -1.87 -2.57
N SER A 118 -6.47 -2.06 -3.86
CA SER A 118 -6.09 -0.98 -4.76
C SER A 118 -7.18 0.07 -4.85
N ASP A 119 -8.43 -0.35 -5.07
CA ASP A 119 -9.53 0.58 -5.33
C ASP A 119 -9.73 1.51 -4.13
N LEU A 120 -9.66 0.96 -2.91
CA LEU A 120 -9.70 1.72 -1.66
C LEU A 120 -8.51 2.69 -1.54
N TRP A 121 -7.30 2.28 -1.89
CA TRP A 121 -6.13 3.18 -1.86
C TRP A 121 -6.19 4.28 -2.92
N ILE A 122 -6.69 4.00 -4.12
CA ILE A 122 -6.92 5.00 -5.18
C ILE A 122 -7.95 6.02 -4.71
N ALA A 123 -9.11 5.56 -4.21
CA ALA A 123 -10.15 6.44 -3.70
C ALA A 123 -9.62 7.34 -2.57
N TRP A 124 -8.90 6.77 -1.60
CA TRP A 124 -8.28 7.55 -0.52
C TRP A 124 -7.29 8.58 -1.04
N ALA A 125 -6.39 8.19 -1.95
CA ALA A 125 -5.36 9.07 -2.48
C ALA A 125 -5.97 10.24 -3.27
N LEU A 126 -7.03 10.01 -4.04
CA LEU A 126 -7.76 11.05 -4.76
C LEU A 126 -8.50 12.01 -3.82
N LEU A 127 -9.17 11.47 -2.80
CA LEU A 127 -9.89 12.30 -1.82
C LEU A 127 -8.92 13.20 -1.03
N GLU A 128 -7.79 12.65 -0.58
CA GLU A 128 -6.78 13.41 0.13
C GLU A 128 -6.01 14.38 -0.79
N ALA A 129 -5.71 14.00 -2.03
CA ALA A 129 -5.13 14.91 -3.01
C ALA A 129 -6.06 16.09 -3.29
N GLY A 130 -7.35 15.84 -3.50
CA GLY A 130 -8.34 16.89 -3.70
C GLY A 130 -8.43 17.85 -2.51
N ARG A 131 -8.39 17.32 -1.28
CA ARG A 131 -8.39 18.11 -0.04
C ARG A 131 -7.09 18.90 0.18
N LEU A 132 -5.93 18.28 -0.02
CA LEU A 132 -4.62 18.86 0.29
C LEU A 132 -4.12 19.83 -0.78
N TRP A 133 -4.50 19.62 -2.03
CA TRP A 133 -4.08 20.44 -3.16
C TRP A 133 -5.17 21.36 -3.70
N ASP A 134 -6.35 21.38 -3.05
CA ASP A 134 -7.52 22.16 -3.44
C ASP A 134 -7.89 21.91 -4.91
N THR A 135 -8.04 20.63 -5.26
CA THR A 135 -8.31 20.18 -6.63
C THR A 135 -9.62 19.40 -6.66
N PRO A 136 -10.77 20.08 -6.87
CA PRO A 136 -12.10 19.46 -6.77
C PRO A 136 -12.27 18.22 -7.64
N GLN A 137 -11.65 18.18 -8.82
CA GLN A 137 -11.69 17.03 -9.73
C GLN A 137 -11.27 15.72 -9.04
N TYR A 138 -10.20 15.72 -8.24
CA TYR A 138 -9.77 14.51 -7.54
C TYR A 138 -10.77 14.10 -6.47
N THR A 139 -11.37 15.06 -5.74
CA THR A 139 -12.42 14.76 -4.77
C THR A 139 -13.65 14.13 -5.44
N GLU A 140 -14.09 14.66 -6.57
CA GLU A 140 -15.27 14.14 -7.28
C GLU A 140 -15.04 12.73 -7.84
N VAL A 141 -13.87 12.48 -8.44
CA VAL A 141 -13.50 11.13 -8.91
C VAL A 141 -13.34 10.17 -7.73
N GLY A 142 -12.68 10.58 -6.65
CA GLY A 142 -12.49 9.77 -5.45
C GLY A 142 -13.82 9.38 -4.78
N LYS A 143 -14.79 10.30 -4.70
CA LYS A 143 -16.14 10.00 -4.19
C LYS A 143 -16.91 9.05 -5.10
N ALA A 144 -16.85 9.25 -6.41
CA ALA A 144 -17.52 8.37 -7.37
C ALA A 144 -16.94 6.95 -7.33
N LEU A 145 -15.61 6.82 -7.25
CA LEU A 145 -14.94 5.54 -7.09
C LEU A 145 -15.32 4.88 -5.76
N LEU A 146 -15.34 5.64 -4.67
CA LEU A 146 -15.75 5.12 -3.36
C LEU A 146 -17.19 4.59 -3.39
N ALA A 147 -18.12 5.29 -4.04
CA ALA A 147 -19.49 4.82 -4.22
C ALA A 147 -19.54 3.49 -4.99
N ARG A 148 -18.76 3.36 -6.09
CA ARG A 148 -18.67 2.09 -6.84
C ARG A 148 -18.12 0.94 -6.03
N ILE A 149 -17.10 1.15 -5.22
CA ILE A 149 -16.58 0.10 -4.33
C ILE A 149 -17.70 -0.40 -3.41
N ALA A 150 -18.52 0.51 -2.87
CA ALA A 150 -19.65 0.13 -2.02
C ALA A 150 -20.74 -0.64 -2.79
N ASP A 151 -20.97 -0.33 -4.06
CA ASP A 151 -22.02 -0.95 -4.88
C ASP A 151 -21.57 -2.28 -5.50
N GLU A 152 -20.31 -2.41 -5.87
CA GLU A 152 -19.79 -3.48 -6.74
C GLU A 152 -18.87 -4.46 -6.00
N GLU A 153 -18.31 -4.10 -4.84
CA GLU A 153 -17.36 -4.93 -4.08
C GLU A 153 -17.72 -5.13 -2.61
N VAL A 154 -18.93 -4.77 -2.18
CA VAL A 154 -19.39 -5.03 -0.80
C VAL A 154 -20.48 -6.09 -0.81
N ALA A 155 -20.28 -7.14 -0.03
CA ALA A 155 -21.30 -8.14 0.24
C ALA A 155 -21.94 -7.90 1.61
N THR A 156 -23.26 -8.05 1.69
CA THR A 156 -23.95 -8.19 2.99
C THR A 156 -23.84 -9.63 3.46
N VAL A 157 -22.99 -9.87 4.47
CA VAL A 157 -22.70 -11.20 5.00
C VAL A 157 -23.54 -11.44 6.26
N PRO A 158 -24.38 -12.50 6.31
CA PRO A 158 -25.13 -12.82 7.51
C PRO A 158 -24.20 -13.02 8.71
N GLY A 159 -24.49 -12.34 9.82
CA GLY A 159 -23.67 -12.39 11.04
C GLY A 159 -22.49 -11.41 11.08
N LEU A 160 -22.07 -10.81 9.96
CA LEU A 160 -21.03 -9.78 9.92
C LEU A 160 -21.55 -8.40 9.48
N GLY A 161 -22.56 -8.34 8.61
CA GLY A 161 -23.01 -7.11 7.95
C GLY A 161 -22.24 -6.85 6.65
N PRO A 162 -22.14 -5.59 6.18
CA PRO A 162 -21.42 -5.26 4.95
C PRO A 162 -19.92 -5.51 5.12
N MET A 163 -19.34 -6.29 4.19
CA MET A 163 -17.93 -6.66 4.16
C MET A 163 -17.36 -6.40 2.76
N ILE A 164 -16.16 -5.83 2.71
CA ILE A 164 -15.41 -5.64 1.46
C ILE A 164 -14.97 -7.01 0.93
N LEU A 165 -15.38 -7.32 -0.29
CA LEU A 165 -14.87 -8.44 -1.07
C LEU A 165 -13.52 -8.08 -1.68
N PRO A 166 -12.59 -9.04 -1.83
CA PRO A 166 -11.29 -8.80 -2.44
C PRO A 166 -11.30 -8.33 -3.92
N GLY A 167 -12.46 -8.38 -4.57
CA GLY A 167 -12.68 -7.91 -5.94
C GLY A 167 -14.14 -8.16 -6.33
N ARG A 168 -14.60 -7.56 -7.43
CA ARG A 168 -16.01 -7.64 -7.85
C ARG A 168 -16.50 -9.07 -8.14
N VAL A 169 -15.61 -9.96 -8.63
CA VAL A 169 -15.98 -11.32 -9.04
C VAL A 169 -15.05 -12.37 -8.44
N GLY A 170 -15.60 -13.51 -8.02
CA GLY A 170 -14.83 -14.73 -7.69
C GLY A 170 -14.58 -15.00 -6.21
N PHE A 171 -15.12 -14.15 -5.32
CA PHE A 171 -14.91 -14.27 -3.86
C PHE A 171 -16.16 -14.68 -3.07
N VAL A 172 -17.24 -14.98 -3.78
CA VAL A 172 -18.49 -15.54 -3.24
C VAL A 172 -18.81 -16.81 -4.01
N ASP A 173 -19.03 -17.91 -3.30
CA ASP A 173 -19.49 -19.19 -3.87
C ASP A 173 -20.48 -19.87 -2.91
N ASP A 174 -20.96 -21.07 -3.27
CA ASP A 174 -21.90 -21.84 -2.45
C ASP A 174 -21.36 -22.19 -1.04
N ARG A 175 -20.04 -22.12 -0.86
CA ARG A 175 -19.39 -22.34 0.44
C ARG A 175 -19.30 -21.06 1.26
N GLY A 176 -19.63 -19.89 0.71
CA GLY A 176 -19.64 -18.61 1.39
C GLY A 176 -18.67 -17.61 0.80
N TRP A 177 -17.99 -16.85 1.66
CA TRP A 177 -17.19 -15.68 1.27
C TRP A 177 -15.71 -15.91 1.55
N ARG A 178 -14.85 -15.40 0.67
CA ARG A 178 -13.40 -15.36 0.87
C ARG A 178 -12.96 -13.91 1.05
N PHE A 179 -12.17 -13.66 2.09
CA PHE A 179 -11.65 -12.35 2.44
C PHE A 179 -10.13 -12.37 2.53
N ASN A 180 -9.53 -11.19 2.36
CA ASN A 180 -8.12 -10.94 2.60
C ASN A 180 -7.99 -9.85 3.68
N PRO A 181 -7.53 -10.19 4.91
CA PRO A 181 -7.42 -9.22 5.99
C PRO A 181 -6.48 -8.04 5.71
N SER A 182 -5.61 -8.15 4.71
CA SER A 182 -4.66 -7.10 4.36
C SER A 182 -5.24 -5.95 3.53
N TYR A 183 -6.46 -6.12 2.99
CA TYR A 183 -7.00 -5.27 1.92
C TYR A 183 -7.58 -3.94 2.40
N LEU A 184 -8.13 -3.89 3.61
CA LEU A 184 -8.66 -2.66 4.18
C LEU A 184 -7.86 -2.25 5.42
N PRO A 185 -6.88 -1.34 5.28
CA PRO A 185 -6.17 -0.78 6.42
C PRO A 185 -7.13 -0.11 7.43
N PRO A 186 -6.95 -0.27 8.76
CA PRO A 186 -7.86 0.32 9.75
C PRO A 186 -7.97 1.85 9.68
N GLN A 187 -6.89 2.52 9.30
CA GLN A 187 -6.87 3.96 9.07
C GLN A 187 -7.78 4.39 7.89
N LEU A 188 -7.87 3.58 6.83
CA LEU A 188 -8.66 3.87 5.63
C LEU A 188 -10.13 3.62 5.97
N ALA A 189 -10.41 2.51 6.68
CA ALA A 189 -11.73 2.21 7.21
C ALA A 189 -12.27 3.33 8.12
N THR A 190 -11.40 3.91 8.95
CA THR A 190 -11.76 5.04 9.81
C THR A 190 -12.01 6.32 9.00
N TYR A 191 -11.18 6.59 7.99
CA TYR A 191 -11.35 7.72 7.08
C TYR A 191 -12.69 7.63 6.32
N PHE A 192 -13.01 6.48 5.72
CA PHE A 192 -14.22 6.30 4.94
C PHE A 192 -15.50 6.34 5.77
N ALA A 193 -15.44 6.05 7.08
CA ALA A 193 -16.60 6.17 7.96
C ALA A 193 -17.21 7.59 7.97
N ALA A 194 -16.44 8.63 7.63
CA ALA A 194 -16.93 10.00 7.50
C ALA A 194 -17.86 10.22 6.29
N PHE A 195 -17.89 9.30 5.33
CA PHE A 195 -18.71 9.38 4.11
C PHE A 195 -20.11 8.75 4.28
N GLY A 196 -20.48 8.35 5.50
CA GLY A 196 -21.79 7.75 5.77
C GLY A 196 -21.88 6.27 5.40
N ALA A 197 -23.09 5.73 5.33
CA ALA A 197 -23.30 4.32 5.04
C ALA A 197 -22.74 3.94 3.64
N PRO A 198 -22.19 2.72 3.46
CA PRO A 198 -22.08 1.63 4.44
C PRO A 198 -20.82 1.66 5.32
N TRP A 199 -19.97 2.68 5.18
CA TRP A 199 -18.58 2.68 5.69
C TRP A 199 -18.40 2.49 7.20
N PRO A 200 -19.23 3.07 8.10
CA PRO A 200 -19.13 2.78 9.53
C PRO A 200 -19.28 1.29 9.86
N LYS A 201 -20.22 0.60 9.20
CA LYS A 201 -20.44 -0.84 9.42
C LYS A 201 -19.31 -1.67 8.81
N ILE A 202 -18.78 -1.26 7.65
CA ILE A 202 -17.61 -1.90 7.03
C ILE A 202 -16.39 -1.78 7.96
N ARG A 203 -16.17 -0.62 8.58
CA ARG A 203 -15.08 -0.43 9.56
C ARG A 203 -15.19 -1.40 10.73
N ASP A 204 -16.38 -1.56 11.28
CA ASP A 204 -16.63 -2.45 12.42
C ASP A 204 -16.46 -3.93 12.01
N GLY A 205 -16.97 -4.31 10.83
CA GLY A 205 -16.77 -5.63 10.23
C GLY A 205 -15.30 -5.94 9.93
N ASN A 206 -14.54 -4.95 9.45
CA ASN A 206 -13.10 -5.09 9.20
C ASN A 206 -12.31 -5.33 10.49
N LEU A 207 -12.66 -4.65 11.58
CA LEU A 207 -12.05 -4.91 12.89
C LEU A 207 -12.31 -6.34 13.35
N ARG A 208 -13.53 -6.85 13.14
CA ARG A 208 -13.86 -8.26 13.43
C ARG A 208 -13.06 -9.22 12.57
N LEU A 209 -12.94 -8.97 11.26
CA LEU A 209 -12.08 -9.76 10.36
C LEU A 209 -10.64 -9.85 10.89
N LEU A 210 -10.05 -8.71 11.26
CA LEU A 210 -8.68 -8.66 11.76
C LEU A 210 -8.48 -9.40 13.09
N LEU A 211 -9.41 -9.24 14.04
CA LEU A 211 -9.29 -9.83 15.37
C LEU A 211 -9.70 -11.30 15.43
N GLU A 212 -10.78 -11.68 14.77
CA GLU A 212 -11.38 -13.01 14.87
C GLU A 212 -10.64 -14.04 14.01
N THR A 213 -9.86 -13.63 13.01
CA THR A 213 -9.15 -14.54 12.10
C THR A 213 -7.69 -14.81 12.44
N ALA A 214 -7.19 -14.18 13.51
CA ALA A 214 -5.83 -14.35 14.02
C ALA A 214 -5.80 -15.01 15.41
N PRO A 215 -6.35 -16.24 15.59
CA PRO A 215 -6.51 -16.86 16.93
C PRO A 215 -5.18 -17.12 17.66
N LYS A 216 -4.06 -17.13 16.93
CA LYS A 216 -2.70 -17.27 17.47
C LYS A 216 -1.88 -15.98 17.38
N GLY A 217 -2.51 -14.85 17.09
CA GLY A 217 -1.85 -13.55 16.88
C GLY A 217 -1.20 -13.38 15.50
N PHE A 218 -1.47 -14.27 14.55
CA PHE A 218 -0.97 -14.19 13.18
C PHE A 218 -2.14 -14.10 12.20
N SER A 219 -2.19 -13.01 11.44
CA SER A 219 -3.18 -12.82 10.40
C SER A 219 -2.92 -13.76 9.22
N PRO A 220 -3.95 -14.32 8.60
CA PRO A 220 -3.82 -15.08 7.37
C PRO A 220 -3.77 -14.17 6.13
N ASP A 221 -3.25 -14.69 5.01
CA ASP A 221 -3.36 -14.05 3.69
C ASP A 221 -4.82 -14.08 3.24
N TRP A 222 -5.46 -15.25 3.37
CA TRP A 222 -6.85 -15.47 2.99
C TRP A 222 -7.61 -16.24 4.06
N VAL A 223 -8.88 -15.91 4.23
CA VAL A 223 -9.77 -16.59 5.17
C VAL A 223 -11.17 -16.69 4.59
N ARG A 224 -11.84 -17.81 4.87
CA ARG A 224 -13.23 -18.03 4.48
C ARG A 224 -14.20 -17.79 5.63
N TYR A 225 -15.40 -17.35 5.29
CA TYR A 225 -16.55 -17.27 6.18
C TYR A 225 -17.71 -18.07 5.59
N GLU A 226 -18.37 -18.91 6.39
CA GLU A 226 -19.57 -19.64 5.97
C GLU A 226 -20.76 -19.21 6.84
N LYS A 227 -21.93 -19.01 6.23
CA LYS A 227 -23.14 -18.46 6.87
C LYS A 227 -23.51 -19.13 8.20
N SER A 228 -23.37 -20.45 8.30
CA SER A 228 -23.76 -21.24 9.48
C SER A 228 -22.59 -21.68 10.36
N LYS A 229 -21.34 -21.48 9.92
CA LYS A 229 -20.15 -21.96 10.64
C LYS A 229 -19.18 -20.85 11.06
N GLY A 230 -19.37 -19.63 10.55
CA GLY A 230 -18.47 -18.51 10.80
C GLY A 230 -17.11 -18.65 10.10
N TRP A 231 -16.05 -18.12 10.72
CA TRP A 231 -14.69 -18.17 10.18
C TRP A 231 -14.16 -19.59 10.08
N GLN A 232 -13.72 -19.97 8.89
CA GLN A 232 -13.08 -21.26 8.64
C GLN A 232 -11.61 -21.19 9.03
N LEU A 233 -11.33 -21.40 10.31
CA LEU A 233 -9.98 -21.36 10.89
C LEU A 233 -9.32 -22.74 11.02
N LYS A 234 -10.09 -23.79 10.77
CA LYS A 234 -9.65 -25.19 10.77
C LYS A 234 -9.81 -25.71 9.33
N ALA A 235 -8.73 -25.72 8.57
CA ALA A 235 -8.69 -26.29 7.23
C ALA A 235 -7.67 -27.43 7.19
N ASP A 236 -7.90 -28.43 6.32
CA ASP A 236 -6.98 -29.55 6.11
C ASP A 236 -5.60 -29.10 5.63
N LYS A 237 -5.55 -27.94 4.95
CA LYS A 237 -4.33 -27.21 4.65
C LYS A 237 -4.16 -26.05 5.65
N PRO A 238 -2.94 -25.79 6.15
CA PRO A 238 -2.69 -24.68 7.05
C PRO A 238 -3.13 -23.36 6.44
N ILE A 239 -3.82 -22.54 7.23
CA ILE A 239 -4.05 -21.14 6.89
C ILE A 239 -2.73 -20.40 7.13
N ILE A 240 -2.16 -19.83 6.06
CA ILE A 240 -0.85 -19.21 6.06
C ILE A 240 -1.01 -17.70 5.98
N GLY A 241 -0.18 -16.98 6.72
CA GLY A 241 0.10 -15.56 6.50
C GLY A 241 1.52 -15.39 5.96
N SER A 242 1.65 -14.73 4.82
CA SER A 242 2.90 -14.51 4.11
C SER A 242 2.97 -13.09 3.52
N TYR A 243 2.98 -12.96 2.19
CA TYR A 243 3.19 -11.71 1.46
C TYR A 243 2.01 -10.73 1.56
N ASP A 244 0.79 -11.22 1.67
CA ASP A 244 -0.39 -10.37 1.90
C ASP A 244 -0.48 -9.96 3.37
N ALA A 245 -0.51 -10.95 4.26
CA ALA A 245 -0.73 -10.77 5.68
C ALA A 245 0.34 -9.90 6.35
N ILE A 246 1.55 -9.80 5.79
CA ILE A 246 2.58 -8.90 6.34
C ILE A 246 2.10 -7.44 6.37
N ARG A 247 1.24 -7.04 5.42
CA ARG A 247 0.67 -5.70 5.34
C ARG A 247 -0.30 -5.42 6.49
N VAL A 248 -1.00 -6.43 7.02
CA VAL A 248 -1.89 -6.28 8.19
C VAL A 248 -1.16 -5.66 9.38
N TYR A 249 0.05 -6.14 9.64
CA TYR A 249 0.86 -5.62 10.74
C TYR A 249 1.38 -4.21 10.44
N LEU A 250 1.81 -3.94 9.20
CA LEU A 250 2.19 -2.59 8.76
C LEU A 250 1.04 -1.59 9.02
N TRP A 251 -0.17 -1.92 8.57
CA TRP A 251 -1.36 -1.08 8.76
C TRP A 251 -1.71 -0.89 10.22
N SER A 252 -1.58 -1.93 11.03
CA SER A 252 -1.81 -1.87 12.47
C SER A 252 -0.86 -0.88 13.14
N VAL A 253 0.43 -0.86 12.74
CA VAL A 253 1.41 0.12 13.23
C VAL A 253 1.05 1.52 12.79
N CYS A 254 0.75 1.72 11.51
CA CYS A 254 0.47 3.04 10.95
C CYS A 254 -0.76 3.69 11.59
N SER A 255 -1.77 2.89 11.95
CA SER A 255 -3.04 3.32 12.54
C SER A 255 -2.95 3.70 14.03
N MET A 256 -1.84 3.40 14.71
CA MET A 256 -1.67 3.77 16.13
C MET A 256 -1.44 5.27 16.28
N THR A 257 -2.13 5.94 17.19
CA THR A 257 -1.95 7.39 17.45
C THR A 257 -0.68 7.70 18.25
N ALA A 258 -0.16 6.75 19.05
CA ALA A 258 1.02 6.96 19.88
C ALA A 258 2.31 6.45 19.21
N ILE A 259 3.30 7.35 19.04
CA ILE A 259 4.63 7.04 18.48
C ILE A 259 5.32 5.88 19.22
N SER A 260 5.16 5.79 20.54
CA SER A 260 5.70 4.70 21.37
C SER A 260 5.13 3.33 21.00
N LYS A 261 3.82 3.27 20.72
CA LYS A 261 3.14 2.04 20.26
C LYS A 261 3.58 1.66 18.84
N LYS A 262 3.77 2.67 17.95
CA LYS A 262 4.33 2.44 16.60
C LYS A 262 5.71 1.78 16.67
N LEU A 263 6.60 2.32 17.51
CA LEU A 263 7.98 1.84 17.63
C LEU A 263 8.07 0.43 18.23
N ALA A 264 7.20 0.09 19.19
CA ALA A 264 7.16 -1.24 19.80
C ALA A 264 6.73 -2.32 18.78
N CYS A 265 5.72 -2.04 17.96
CA CYS A 265 5.26 -2.98 16.95
C CYS A 265 6.25 -3.07 15.77
N TRP A 266 6.87 -1.96 15.35
CA TRP A 266 7.94 -2.00 14.34
C TRP A 266 9.13 -2.87 14.78
N ARG A 267 9.51 -2.82 16.06
CA ARG A 267 10.52 -3.72 16.65
C ARG A 267 10.08 -5.20 16.67
N ALA A 268 8.78 -5.48 16.72
CA ALA A 268 8.25 -6.84 16.61
C ALA A 268 8.27 -7.32 15.15
N LEU A 269 7.91 -6.45 14.20
CA LEU A 269 7.98 -6.72 12.77
C LEU A 269 9.40 -6.98 12.29
N ASN A 270 10.39 -6.23 12.76
CA ASN A 270 11.80 -6.50 12.41
C ASN A 270 12.36 -7.80 12.99
N ARG A 271 11.69 -8.41 13.98
CA ARG A 271 12.03 -9.76 14.45
C ARG A 271 11.35 -10.85 13.63
N TRP A 272 10.33 -10.51 12.85
CA TRP A 272 9.65 -11.45 11.96
C TRP A 272 10.61 -11.88 10.85
N ARG A 273 10.76 -13.20 10.68
CA ARG A 273 11.53 -13.82 9.59
C ARG A 273 10.62 -14.82 8.88
N PRO A 274 10.29 -14.62 7.60
CA PRO A 274 9.55 -15.61 6.85
C PRO A 274 10.41 -16.88 6.72
N GLY A 275 9.85 -18.05 7.06
CA GLY A 275 10.48 -19.36 6.86
C GLY A 275 11.05 -20.09 8.10
N ARG A 276 10.97 -19.54 9.32
CA ARG A 276 11.51 -20.20 10.52
C ARG A 276 10.51 -21.12 11.26
N LEU A 277 9.64 -21.82 10.53
CA LEU A 277 8.66 -22.76 11.10
C LEU A 277 8.79 -24.22 10.60
N THR A 278 9.86 -24.60 9.90
CA THR A 278 10.12 -26.01 9.55
C THR A 278 10.94 -26.79 10.59
N ARG A 279 11.33 -26.20 11.73
CA ARG A 279 12.18 -26.89 12.74
C ARG A 279 11.57 -27.16 14.11
N ALA A 280 10.30 -26.84 14.35
CA ALA A 280 9.66 -27.18 15.63
C ALA A 280 8.97 -28.56 15.65
N CYS A 281 8.93 -29.29 14.52
CA CYS A 281 8.33 -30.62 14.45
C CYS A 281 9.25 -31.62 13.72
N ARG A 282 10.38 -31.99 14.34
CA ARG A 282 11.11 -33.24 14.06
C ARG A 282 12.17 -33.47 15.15
N ARG A 283 11.79 -34.16 16.23
CA ARG A 283 12.75 -34.92 17.03
C ARG A 283 13.05 -36.20 16.26
N LYS A 284 14.19 -36.25 15.55
CA LYS A 284 15.01 -37.45 15.28
C LYS A 284 16.35 -37.01 14.66
N LYS A 285 17.44 -37.64 15.12
CA LYS A 285 18.86 -37.35 14.83
C LYS A 285 19.21 -37.37 13.33
N PRO A 286 20.30 -36.69 12.92
CA PRO A 286 20.62 -36.44 11.51
C PRO A 286 21.44 -37.57 10.89
N THR A 287 21.10 -37.92 9.65
CA THR A 287 22.06 -38.54 8.72
C THR A 287 21.95 -37.84 7.35
N SER A 288 23.12 -37.52 6.80
CA SER A 288 23.44 -37.08 5.43
C SER A 288 23.38 -35.58 5.05
N ARG A 289 24.54 -35.21 4.46
CA ARG A 289 25.15 -34.00 3.85
C ARG A 289 24.31 -32.73 3.55
N PRO A 290 24.90 -31.52 3.72
CA PRO A 290 24.26 -30.26 3.35
C PRO A 290 24.34 -29.97 1.85
N VAL A 291 23.20 -29.64 1.25
CA VAL A 291 23.11 -28.94 -0.05
C VAL A 291 23.37 -27.45 0.20
N LYS A 292 24.32 -26.87 -0.55
CA LYS A 292 24.62 -25.42 -0.51
C LYS A 292 23.51 -24.64 -1.23
N LEU A 293 22.94 -23.65 -0.54
CA LEU A 293 22.19 -22.54 -1.15
C LEU A 293 23.08 -21.28 -1.12
N PRO A 294 23.08 -20.43 -2.17
CA PRO A 294 23.91 -19.25 -2.23
C PRO A 294 23.47 -18.19 -1.21
N ALA A 295 24.46 -17.50 -0.64
CA ALA A 295 24.32 -16.61 0.49
C ALA A 295 24.05 -15.16 0.04
N THR A 296 22.86 -14.62 0.33
CA THR A 296 22.61 -13.15 0.35
C THR A 296 21.42 -12.80 1.25
N VAL A 297 21.59 -12.90 2.56
CA VAL A 297 20.89 -12.02 3.54
C VAL A 297 21.82 -11.80 4.74
N ARG A 298 22.65 -10.76 4.68
CA ARG A 298 23.27 -10.16 5.88
C ARG A 298 22.52 -8.87 6.18
N LEU A 299 21.68 -8.89 7.21
CA LEU A 299 21.14 -7.69 7.84
C LEU A 299 22.16 -7.23 8.89
N ALA A 300 22.77 -6.08 8.66
CA ALA A 300 23.53 -5.34 9.66
C ALA A 300 22.58 -4.40 10.44
N SER A 301 22.67 -4.44 11.76
CA SER A 301 22.25 -3.39 12.71
C SER A 301 23.51 -2.68 13.22
N PRO A 302 23.45 -1.52 13.92
CA PRO A 302 22.32 -0.63 14.21
C PRO A 302 22.60 0.85 13.81
N LEU A 303 21.57 1.70 13.69
CA LEU A 303 21.72 3.17 13.77
C LEU A 303 20.55 3.81 14.52
N ARG A 304 20.93 4.63 15.52
CA ARG A 304 20.05 5.48 16.34
C ARG A 304 19.46 6.59 15.46
N TYR A 305 18.19 6.94 15.64
CA TYR A 305 17.61 8.16 15.06
C TYR A 305 17.23 9.14 16.17
N CYS A 306 17.69 10.37 15.99
CA CYS A 306 17.54 11.51 16.89
C CYS A 306 16.26 12.30 16.52
N LEU A 307 15.35 12.44 17.47
CA LEU A 307 14.30 13.46 17.44
C LEU A 307 14.96 14.81 17.76
N SER A 308 15.25 15.64 16.75
CA SER A 308 15.22 17.10 16.90
C SER A 308 15.44 17.76 15.55
N CYS A 309 14.40 18.37 15.00
CA CYS A 309 14.56 19.41 14.00
C CYS A 309 13.87 20.68 14.51
N ARG A 310 14.43 21.27 15.58
CA ARG A 310 14.35 22.72 15.83
C ARG A 310 15.69 23.21 16.39
N ARG A 311 16.24 24.20 15.67
CA ARG A 311 17.30 25.17 16.01
C ARG A 311 18.77 24.80 15.73
N LYS A 312 19.30 25.61 14.79
CA LYS A 312 20.66 26.13 14.57
C LYS A 312 21.65 25.27 13.77
N MET A 313 22.11 25.91 12.68
CA MET A 313 23.15 25.53 11.73
C MET A 313 24.52 25.39 12.40
N HIS A 314 25.31 24.39 11.97
CA HIS A 314 26.67 24.55 11.41
C HIS A 314 27.23 23.18 10.97
N ALA A 315 27.60 23.07 9.67
CA ALA A 315 28.53 22.11 9.03
C ALA A 315 28.16 20.60 8.94
N PRO A 316 28.70 19.86 7.94
CA PRO A 316 27.98 18.79 7.24
C PRO A 316 28.24 17.40 7.81
N PHE A 317 27.19 16.57 7.89
CA PHE A 317 27.32 15.13 8.14
C PHE A 317 26.81 14.35 6.93
N SER A 318 27.74 13.67 6.26
CA SER A 318 27.45 12.61 5.29
C SER A 318 26.94 11.39 6.05
N ALA A 319 25.66 11.06 5.88
CA ALA A 319 25.08 9.80 6.31
C ALA A 319 24.79 8.97 5.07
N SER A 320 25.60 7.93 4.82
CA SER A 320 25.33 6.93 3.79
C SER A 320 24.02 6.21 4.15
N ALA A 321 22.96 6.50 3.40
CA ALA A 321 21.68 5.82 3.51
C ALA A 321 21.72 4.54 2.66
N SER A 322 21.66 3.38 3.28
CA SER A 322 21.25 2.17 2.55
C SER A 322 19.76 2.30 2.23
N PRO A 323 19.34 2.21 0.94
CA PRO A 323 17.95 2.43 0.56
C PRO A 323 17.05 1.34 1.13
N ILE A 324 15.88 1.74 1.64
CA ILE A 324 14.77 0.83 1.90
C ILE A 324 14.23 0.40 0.54
N THR A 325 14.63 -0.79 0.07
CA THR A 325 14.03 -1.40 -1.11
C THR A 325 12.68 -1.98 -0.68
N ILE A 326 11.56 -1.37 -1.09
CA ILE A 326 10.28 -2.08 -1.14
C ILE A 326 10.50 -3.15 -2.23
N PRO A 327 10.52 -4.46 -1.91
CA PRO A 327 10.74 -5.46 -2.93
C PRO A 327 9.65 -5.33 -4.00
N ALA A 328 9.99 -5.41 -5.29
CA ALA A 328 9.01 -5.38 -6.38
C ALA A 328 7.82 -6.35 -6.15
N ARG A 329 8.06 -7.45 -5.45
CA ARG A 329 7.04 -8.42 -5.00
C ARG A 329 5.97 -7.89 -4.03
N MET A 330 6.20 -6.77 -3.34
CA MET A 330 5.17 -6.11 -2.51
C MET A 330 4.20 -5.25 -3.34
N LEU A 331 4.45 -5.09 -4.65
CA LEU A 331 3.58 -4.34 -5.57
C LEU A 331 2.58 -5.26 -6.33
N THR A 332 2.65 -6.58 -6.12
CA THR A 332 1.97 -7.58 -6.97
C THR A 332 1.31 -8.72 -6.19
N THR A 333 0.67 -8.44 -5.03
CA THR A 333 0.13 -9.51 -4.15
C THR A 333 -1.33 -9.90 -4.38
N ALA A 334 -2.07 -9.20 -5.25
CA ALA A 334 -3.53 -9.29 -5.30
C ALA A 334 -4.18 -10.69 -5.54
N ARG A 335 -3.49 -11.74 -6.01
CA ARG A 335 -4.15 -13.03 -6.33
C ARG A 335 -3.38 -14.35 -6.11
N SER A 336 -2.36 -14.41 -5.24
CA SER A 336 -1.76 -15.72 -4.90
C SER A 336 -2.60 -16.58 -3.96
#